data_AF-A0A252EG78-F1
#
_entry.id   AF-A0A252EG78-F1
#
_cell.length_a   1.000
_cell.length_b   1.000
_cell.length_c   1.000
_cell.angle_alpha   90.00
_cell.angle_beta   90.00
_cell.angle_gamma   90.00
#
_symmetry.space_group_name_H-M   'P 1'
#
loop_
_entity.id
_entity.type
_entity.pdbx_description
1 polymer ?
#
loop_
_entity_poly.entity_id
_entity_poly.type
_entity_poly.pdbx_seq_one_letter_code
_entity_poly.pdbx_strand_id
1 'polypeptide(L)'
;MKPKHVGLTTAPNGTWVQVERAAMERWSKLAVSNPRAAAVMMLMTSQMGRNNALVASQATLAKMAGCGLNTLKRALSVLREGNWIEVRQIGPTGTACAYIVNDRVAWSGNRDGIRYSLFSAAVLLSDDEQPDKTEIGAQPPLQAIPDLYPGEKQLPTGPGLPPPSQPSFDGMEPDLPATEK
;
A
#
# COMPACT_ATOMS: atom_id res chain seq x y z
N MET A 1 -19.53 18.52 -1.46
CA MET A 1 -18.57 17.80 -2.33
C MET A 1 -17.61 17.05 -1.42
N LYS A 2 -17.69 15.71 -1.33
CA LYS A 2 -16.83 14.93 -0.43
C LYS A 2 -15.38 15.04 -0.92
N PRO A 3 -14.38 15.26 -0.04
CA PRO A 3 -12.99 15.31 -0.47
C PRO A 3 -12.59 13.98 -1.11
N LYS A 4 -12.00 14.05 -2.30
CA LYS A 4 -11.44 12.87 -3.01
C LYS A 4 -10.45 12.16 -2.10
N HIS A 5 -10.68 10.88 -1.84
CA HIS A 5 -9.92 10.11 -0.87
C HIS A 5 -8.69 9.48 -1.53
N VAL A 6 -7.52 9.77 -0.98
CA VAL A 6 -6.29 9.02 -1.26
C VAL A 6 -6.38 7.72 -0.47
N GLY A 7 -6.21 6.58 -1.15
CA GLY A 7 -6.30 5.25 -0.54
C GLY A 7 -4.93 4.74 -0.10
N LEU A 8 -4.84 4.21 1.12
CA LEU A 8 -3.70 3.39 1.55
C LEU A 8 -4.05 1.90 1.38
N THR A 9 -3.17 1.13 0.73
CA THR A 9 -3.34 -0.33 0.58
C THR A 9 -3.23 -1.07 1.91
N THR A 10 -2.52 -0.51 2.88
CA THR A 10 -2.43 -1.00 4.27
C THR A 10 -2.60 0.19 5.20
N ALA A 11 -3.71 0.23 5.93
CA ALA A 11 -3.94 1.27 6.93
C ALA A 11 -2.90 1.18 8.07
N PRO A 12 -2.47 2.30 8.66
CA PRO A 12 -1.62 2.27 9.83
C PRO A 12 -2.28 1.47 10.96
N ASN A 13 -1.58 0.47 11.49
CA ASN A 13 -2.03 -0.25 12.69
C ASN A 13 -1.45 0.44 13.94
N GLY A 14 -2.33 0.84 14.86
CA GLY A 14 -1.95 1.61 16.04
C GLY A 14 -2.27 3.11 15.91
N THR A 15 -2.35 3.80 17.04
CA THR A 15 -2.79 5.21 17.13
C THR A 15 -1.64 6.20 17.31
N TRP A 16 -0.40 5.73 17.34
CA TRP A 16 0.75 6.55 17.71
C TRP A 16 2.03 6.15 16.98
N VAL A 17 2.93 7.12 16.86
CA VAL A 17 4.28 6.97 16.28
C VAL A 17 5.27 7.54 17.29
N GLN A 18 6.40 6.86 17.48
CA GLN A 18 7.46 7.28 18.37
C GLN A 18 8.56 7.96 17.56
N VAL A 19 9.18 8.99 18.14
CA VAL A 19 10.31 9.72 17.54
C VAL A 19 11.45 9.71 18.55
N GLU A 20 12.66 9.43 18.08
CA GLU A 20 13.86 9.45 18.92
C GLU A 20 14.13 10.88 19.45
N ARG A 21 14.63 11.01 20.68
CA ARG A 21 14.75 12.32 21.34
C ARG A 21 15.74 13.25 20.64
N ALA A 22 16.92 12.76 20.25
CA ALA A 22 17.89 13.55 19.50
C ALA A 22 17.39 13.86 18.08
N ALA A 23 16.64 12.94 17.45
CA ALA A 23 15.96 13.18 16.18
C ALA A 23 14.91 14.29 16.31
N MET A 24 14.12 14.30 17.38
CA MET A 24 13.15 15.37 17.66
C MET A 24 13.83 16.73 17.88
N GLU A 25 14.97 16.76 18.57
CA GLU A 25 15.77 17.99 18.70
C GLU A 25 16.31 18.47 17.35
N ARG A 26 16.81 17.56 16.50
CA ARG A 26 17.20 17.92 15.13
C ARG A 26 16.00 18.38 14.30
N TRP A 27 14.83 17.83 14.55
CA TRP A 27 13.60 18.19 13.83
C TRP A 27 13.15 19.60 14.20
N SER A 28 13.30 20.03 15.46
CA SER A 28 13.01 21.42 15.84
C SER A 28 13.87 22.41 15.05
N LYS A 29 15.17 22.12 14.88
CA LYS A 29 16.09 22.92 14.05
C LYS A 29 15.72 22.88 12.57
N LEU A 30 15.27 21.71 12.08
CA LEU A 30 14.75 21.56 10.72
C LEU A 30 13.48 22.40 10.51
N ALA A 31 12.58 22.47 11.49
CA ALA A 31 11.34 23.22 11.40
C ALA A 31 11.57 24.74 11.29
N VAL A 32 12.64 25.25 11.88
CA VAL A 32 13.04 26.67 11.75
C VAL A 32 13.73 26.92 10.41
N SER A 33 14.71 26.10 10.04
CA SER A 33 15.53 26.33 8.84
C SER A 33 14.84 25.96 7.53
N ASN A 34 14.07 24.87 7.54
CA ASN A 34 13.35 24.33 6.39
C ASN A 34 11.94 23.87 6.82
N PRO A 35 11.02 24.81 7.10
CA PRO A 35 9.68 24.49 7.63
C PRO A 35 8.92 23.49 6.76
N ARG A 36 9.11 23.57 5.43
CA ARG A 36 8.44 22.68 4.49
C ARG A 36 8.94 21.24 4.57
N ALA A 37 10.25 21.04 4.70
CA ALA A 37 10.83 19.72 4.87
C ALA A 37 10.34 19.08 6.18
N ALA A 38 10.31 19.86 7.26
CA ALA A 38 9.74 19.42 8.54
C ALA A 38 8.27 19.00 8.41
N ALA A 39 7.43 19.80 7.74
CA ALA A 39 6.02 19.47 7.53
C ALA A 39 5.82 18.20 6.69
N VAL A 40 6.61 18.02 5.62
CA VAL A 40 6.59 16.79 4.79
C VAL A 40 7.00 15.57 5.62
N MET A 41 8.01 15.69 6.48
CA MET A 41 8.33 14.61 7.42
C MET A 41 7.17 14.27 8.35
N MET A 42 6.48 15.28 8.89
CA MET A 42 5.39 15.02 9.84
C MET A 42 4.26 14.27 9.15
N LEU A 43 3.95 14.67 7.92
CA LEU A 43 3.01 13.97 7.07
C LEU A 43 3.45 12.52 6.85
N MET A 44 4.67 12.27 6.40
CA MET A 44 5.16 10.91 6.15
C MET A 44 5.13 10.05 7.42
N THR A 45 5.57 10.61 8.55
CA THR A 45 5.53 9.94 9.85
C THR A 45 4.10 9.63 10.28
N SER A 46 3.13 10.51 10.02
CA SER A 46 1.71 10.26 10.33
C SER A 46 1.09 9.12 9.51
N GLN A 47 1.67 8.78 8.36
CA GLN A 47 1.24 7.64 7.54
C GLN A 47 1.95 6.34 7.91
N MET A 48 2.87 6.37 8.88
CA MET A 48 3.56 5.15 9.34
C MET A 48 2.60 4.25 10.11
N GLY A 49 2.40 3.04 9.60
CA GLY A 49 1.83 1.92 10.35
C GLY A 49 2.94 1.07 10.95
N ARG A 50 2.77 -0.25 10.92
CA ARG A 50 3.82 -1.27 11.17
C ARG A 50 5.08 -1.06 10.34
N ASN A 51 4.94 -0.29 9.26
CA ASN A 51 5.85 -0.15 8.16
C ASN A 51 6.33 1.31 8.08
N ASN A 52 7.62 1.50 7.75
CA ASN A 52 8.25 2.82 7.65
C ASN A 52 8.33 3.36 6.21
N ALA A 53 7.81 2.64 5.21
CA ALA A 53 7.84 3.06 3.81
C ALA A 53 6.47 3.50 3.32
N LEU A 54 6.43 4.63 2.60
CA LEU A 54 5.29 5.19 1.89
C LEU A 54 5.58 5.16 0.39
N VAL A 55 4.77 4.48 -0.41
CA VAL A 55 4.88 4.49 -1.87
C VAL A 55 3.86 5.44 -2.44
N ALA A 56 4.30 6.48 -3.14
CA ALA A 56 3.42 7.46 -3.76
C ALA A 56 4.11 8.11 -4.96
N SER A 57 3.32 8.71 -5.86
CA SER A 57 3.90 9.69 -6.79
C SER A 57 4.30 10.97 -6.07
N GLN A 58 5.20 11.75 -6.67
CA GLN A 58 5.53 13.08 -6.17
C GLN A 58 4.35 14.05 -6.26
N ALA A 59 3.46 13.89 -7.25
CA ALA A 59 2.29 14.75 -7.40
C ALA A 59 1.29 14.51 -6.26
N THR A 60 1.02 13.26 -5.93
CA THR A 60 0.14 12.86 -4.84
C THR A 60 0.69 13.30 -3.49
N LEU A 61 1.98 13.07 -3.23
CA LEU A 61 2.61 13.51 -1.99
C LEU A 61 2.60 15.05 -1.86
N ALA A 62 2.78 15.79 -2.96
CA ALA A 62 2.74 17.26 -2.96
C ALA A 62 1.33 17.78 -2.63
N LYS A 63 0.30 17.14 -3.20
CA LYS A 63 -1.11 17.43 -2.92
C LYS A 63 -1.45 17.18 -1.46
N MET A 64 -1.05 16.04 -0.90
CA MET A 64 -1.26 15.73 0.53
C MET A 64 -0.55 16.72 1.45
N ALA A 65 0.68 17.09 1.11
CA ALA A 65 1.42 18.05 1.89
C ALA A 65 0.82 19.48 1.75
N GLY A 66 0.05 19.75 0.70
CA GLY A 66 -0.49 21.07 0.39
C GLY A 66 0.54 22.03 -0.19
N CYS A 67 1.42 21.59 -1.10
CA CYS A 67 2.31 22.50 -1.85
C CYS A 67 2.47 22.13 -3.33
N GLY A 68 3.11 23.01 -4.07
CA GLY A 68 3.59 22.72 -5.41
C GLY A 68 4.69 21.66 -5.47
N LEU A 69 4.80 21.01 -6.62
CA LEU A 69 5.69 19.89 -6.88
C LEU A 69 7.18 20.25 -6.74
N ASN A 70 7.58 21.45 -7.18
CA ASN A 70 8.97 21.92 -7.02
C ASN A 70 9.33 22.14 -5.55
N THR A 71 8.38 22.62 -4.74
CA THR A 71 8.58 22.79 -3.30
C THR A 71 8.74 21.44 -2.62
N LEU A 72 7.94 20.44 -3.01
CA LEU A 72 8.11 19.07 -2.52
C LEU A 72 9.48 18.51 -2.89
N LYS A 73 9.91 18.63 -4.15
CA LYS A 73 11.23 18.14 -4.59
C LYS A 73 12.38 18.71 -3.76
N ARG A 74 12.36 20.02 -3.49
CA ARG A 74 13.35 20.67 -2.62
C ARG A 74 13.30 20.14 -1.19
N ALA A 75 12.09 19.99 -0.63
CA ALA A 75 11.91 19.40 0.70
C ALA A 75 12.47 17.97 0.76
N LEU A 76 12.16 17.13 -0.22
CA LEU A 76 12.68 15.76 -0.30
C LEU A 76 14.22 15.72 -0.41
N SER A 77 14.85 16.67 -1.12
CA SER A 77 16.32 16.79 -1.18
C SER A 77 16.90 17.05 0.21
N VAL A 78 16.36 18.05 0.93
CA VAL A 78 16.77 18.38 2.30
C VAL A 78 16.63 17.18 3.24
N LEU A 79 15.53 16.43 3.12
CA LEU A 79 15.27 15.26 3.95
C LEU A 79 16.22 14.10 3.64
N ARG A 80 16.52 13.88 2.36
CA ARG A 80 17.49 12.87 1.92
C ARG A 80 18.90 13.22 2.39
N GLU A 81 19.36 14.45 2.17
CA GLU A 81 20.67 14.94 2.60
C GLU A 81 20.83 14.89 4.12
N GLY A 82 19.75 15.16 4.86
CA GLY A 82 19.74 15.10 6.32
C GLY A 82 19.62 13.68 6.91
N ASN A 83 19.57 12.63 6.08
CA ASN A 83 19.36 11.23 6.44
C ASN A 83 18.04 10.97 7.20
N TRP A 84 17.02 11.77 6.93
CA TRP A 84 15.68 11.60 7.50
C TRP A 84 14.90 10.50 6.78
N ILE A 85 15.09 10.43 5.46
CA ILE A 85 14.41 9.48 4.58
C ILE A 85 15.36 8.91 3.55
N GLU A 86 14.98 7.75 3.03
CA GLU A 86 15.51 7.20 1.79
C GLU A 86 14.44 7.27 0.70
N VAL A 87 14.84 7.56 -0.54
CA VAL A 87 13.93 7.63 -1.68
C VAL A 87 14.38 6.63 -2.74
N ARG A 88 13.51 5.68 -3.07
CA ARG A 88 13.72 4.65 -4.08
C ARG A 88 12.67 4.78 -5.18
N GLN A 89 13.13 4.86 -6.42
CA GLN A 89 12.25 4.82 -7.57
C GLN A 89 11.67 3.41 -7.74
N ILE A 90 10.38 3.32 -8.06
CA ILE A 90 9.71 2.07 -8.41
C ILE A 90 9.38 2.11 -9.90
N GLY A 91 9.89 1.11 -10.63
CA GLY A 91 9.70 0.99 -12.07
C GLY A 91 10.59 1.92 -12.92
N PRO A 92 10.54 1.78 -14.24
CA PRO A 92 11.46 2.47 -15.15
C PRO A 92 11.13 3.96 -15.35
N THR A 93 9.88 4.38 -15.15
CA THR A 93 9.38 5.71 -15.54
C THR A 93 9.47 6.78 -14.45
N GLY A 94 9.95 6.46 -13.24
CA GLY A 94 10.11 7.44 -12.15
C GLY A 94 8.81 7.96 -11.53
N THR A 95 7.66 7.49 -12.02
CA THR A 95 6.34 8.00 -11.65
C THR A 95 5.97 7.66 -10.21
N ALA A 96 6.36 6.47 -9.74
CA ALA A 96 6.17 6.03 -8.37
C ALA A 96 7.52 6.01 -7.63
N CYS A 97 7.53 6.50 -6.39
CA CYS A 97 8.67 6.38 -5.49
C CYS A 97 8.22 5.76 -4.16
N ALA A 98 9.07 4.92 -3.60
CA ALA A 98 9.04 4.56 -2.19
C ALA A 98 9.85 5.58 -1.40
N TYR A 99 9.25 6.13 -0.36
CA TYR A 99 9.85 7.03 0.61
C TYR A 99 9.92 6.31 1.96
N ILE A 100 11.11 5.98 2.41
CA ILE A 100 11.34 5.20 3.62
C ILE A 100 11.80 6.15 4.73
N VAL A 101 11.04 6.23 5.81
CA VAL A 101 11.42 6.96 7.02
C VAL A 101 12.49 6.17 7.77
N ASN A 102 13.57 6.85 8.15
CA ASN A 102 14.65 6.25 8.91
C ASN A 102 14.14 5.74 10.28
N ASP A 103 14.35 4.47 10.57
CA ASP A 103 13.92 3.80 11.81
C ASP A 103 14.60 4.38 13.06
N ARG A 104 15.77 5.01 12.90
CA ARG A 104 16.46 5.76 13.96
C ARG A 104 15.82 7.10 14.27
N VAL A 105 14.99 7.62 13.35
CA VAL A 105 14.24 8.86 13.53
C VAL A 105 12.88 8.57 14.13
N ALA A 106 12.09 7.71 13.49
CA ALA A 106 10.73 7.41 13.91
C ALA A 106 10.38 5.94 13.65
N TRP A 107 9.52 5.36 14.50
CA TRP A 107 9.00 4.01 14.38
C TRP A 107 7.62 3.88 15.05
N SER A 108 6.92 2.78 14.78
CA SER A 108 5.71 2.39 15.51
C SER A 108 5.92 1.04 16.22
N GLY A 109 5.17 0.76 17.28
CA GLY A 109 5.26 -0.51 18.01
C GLY A 109 6.53 -0.68 18.87
N ASN A 110 6.92 -1.94 19.13
CA ASN A 110 8.03 -2.27 20.02
C ASN A 110 9.40 -1.98 19.37
N ARG A 111 10.31 -1.39 20.15
CA ARG A 111 11.65 -0.95 19.71
C ARG A 111 12.60 -2.11 19.41
N ASP A 112 12.40 -3.28 20.03
CA ASP A 112 13.27 -4.45 19.83
C ASP A 112 13.16 -5.07 18.42
N GLY A 113 12.09 -4.73 17.67
CA GLY A 113 11.88 -5.17 16.29
C GLY A 113 12.66 -4.38 15.24
N ILE A 114 13.35 -3.29 15.60
CA ILE A 114 14.05 -2.41 14.66
C ILE A 114 15.11 -3.17 13.84
N ARG A 115 15.81 -4.14 14.46
CA ARG A 115 16.86 -4.93 13.79
C ARG A 115 16.36 -5.88 12.70
N TYR A 116 15.06 -6.15 12.66
CA TYR A 116 14.42 -7.01 11.65
C TYR A 116 13.38 -6.25 10.84
N SER A 117 13.56 -4.93 10.65
CA SER A 117 12.66 -4.12 9.83
C SER A 117 12.67 -4.61 8.38
N LEU A 118 11.88 -5.65 8.11
CA LEU A 118 11.50 -6.10 6.78
C LEU A 118 11.00 -4.89 6.01
N PHE A 119 11.54 -4.68 4.81
CA PHE A 119 11.07 -3.67 3.87
C PHE A 119 9.61 -4.00 3.51
N SER A 120 8.69 -3.46 4.28
CA SER A 120 7.26 -3.53 4.05
C SER A 120 6.79 -2.10 3.85
N ALA A 121 5.97 -1.87 2.83
CA ALA A 121 5.59 -0.52 2.41
C ALA A 121 4.07 -0.34 2.42
N ALA A 122 3.63 0.83 2.85
CA ALA A 122 2.27 1.31 2.60
C ALA A 122 2.23 1.92 1.20
N VAL A 123 1.36 1.43 0.33
CA VAL A 123 1.17 1.99 -1.01
C VAL A 123 0.02 2.97 -0.98
N LEU A 124 0.31 4.20 -1.36
CA LEU A 124 -0.60 5.32 -1.41
C LEU A 124 -0.96 5.59 -2.86
N LEU A 125 -2.25 5.49 -3.16
CA LEU A 125 -2.80 5.64 -4.50
C LEU A 125 -3.81 6.79 -4.48
N SER A 126 -3.70 7.71 -5.44
CA SER A 126 -4.73 8.70 -5.71
C SER A 126 -5.60 8.22 -6.86
N ASP A 127 -6.91 8.41 -6.74
CA ASP A 127 -7.91 8.24 -7.80
C ASP A 127 -7.56 9.04 -9.06
N ASP A 128 -7.09 10.29 -8.90
CA ASP A 128 -6.67 11.17 -9.99
C ASP A 128 -5.53 10.60 -10.86
N GLU A 129 -4.78 9.61 -10.36
CA GLU A 129 -3.67 8.96 -11.07
C GLU A 129 -4.07 7.64 -11.74
N GLN A 130 -5.32 7.19 -11.55
CA GLN A 130 -5.80 5.95 -12.13
C GLN A 130 -6.45 6.21 -13.51
N PRO A 131 -6.06 5.48 -14.57
CA PRO A 131 -6.66 5.66 -15.90
C PRO A 131 -8.15 5.34 -15.92
N ASP A 132 -8.57 4.42 -15.05
CA ASP A 132 -9.93 3.91 -14.83
C ASP A 132 -10.65 4.61 -13.65
N LYS A 133 -10.23 5.83 -13.28
CA LYS A 133 -10.78 6.54 -12.11
C LYS A 133 -12.30 6.65 -12.03
N THR A 134 -12.98 6.66 -13.18
CA THR A 134 -14.44 6.75 -13.29
C THR A 134 -15.13 5.42 -12.96
N GLU A 135 -14.39 4.32 -12.93
CA GLU A 135 -14.86 2.96 -12.69
C GLU A 135 -14.52 2.49 -11.26
N ILE A 136 -13.71 3.25 -10.51
CA ILE A 136 -13.36 2.95 -9.11
C ILE A 136 -14.63 2.90 -8.25
N GLY A 137 -14.91 1.73 -7.67
CA GLY A 137 -16.09 1.46 -6.85
C GLY A 137 -17.36 1.10 -7.62
N ALA A 138 -17.29 1.03 -8.96
CA ALA A 138 -18.39 0.66 -9.85
C ALA A 138 -18.17 -0.71 -10.52
N GLN A 139 -17.44 -1.62 -9.86
CA GLN A 139 -17.17 -2.95 -10.40
C GLN A 139 -18.45 -3.82 -10.40
N PRO A 140 -18.60 -4.71 -11.40
CA PRO A 140 -19.73 -5.63 -11.43
C PRO A 140 -19.77 -6.50 -10.16
N PRO A 141 -20.95 -6.94 -9.71
CA PRO A 141 -21.06 -7.85 -8.58
C PRO A 141 -20.19 -9.08 -8.80
N LEU A 142 -19.58 -9.58 -7.72
CA LEU A 142 -18.84 -10.85 -7.77
C LEU A 142 -19.75 -11.94 -8.35
N GLN A 143 -19.19 -12.77 -9.23
CA GLN A 143 -19.91 -13.91 -9.77
C GLN A 143 -20.28 -14.85 -8.62
N ALA A 144 -21.58 -15.08 -8.41
CA ALA A 144 -22.05 -16.00 -7.39
C ALA A 144 -21.64 -17.42 -7.78
N ILE A 145 -20.80 -18.05 -6.96
CA ILE A 145 -20.60 -19.49 -7.01
C ILE A 145 -21.84 -20.12 -6.37
N PRO A 146 -22.46 -21.15 -6.98
CA PRO A 146 -23.57 -21.84 -6.35
C PRO A 146 -23.14 -22.41 -4.99
N ASP A 147 -23.80 -21.97 -3.92
CA ASP A 147 -23.69 -22.62 -2.61
C ASP A 147 -24.55 -23.89 -2.63
N LEU A 148 -23.99 -25.01 -2.19
CA LEU A 148 -24.70 -26.28 -2.07
C LEU A 148 -25.57 -26.23 -0.80
N TYR A 149 -26.90 -26.24 -0.94
CA TYR A 149 -27.80 -26.31 0.23
C TYR A 149 -27.85 -27.74 0.81
N PRO A 150 -28.22 -27.91 2.10
CA PRO A 150 -28.35 -29.24 2.70
C PRO A 150 -29.28 -30.16 1.90
N GLY A 151 -28.74 -31.24 1.34
CA GLY A 151 -29.46 -32.21 0.51
C GLY A 151 -29.30 -32.04 -1.00
N GLU A 152 -28.69 -30.95 -1.46
CA GLU A 152 -28.29 -30.80 -2.86
C GLU A 152 -27.04 -31.64 -3.16
N LYS A 153 -26.95 -32.15 -4.39
CA LYS A 153 -25.77 -32.86 -4.91
C LYS A 153 -25.37 -32.23 -6.23
N GLN A 154 -24.07 -31.99 -6.40
CA GLN A 154 -23.54 -31.56 -7.69
C GLN A 154 -23.55 -32.75 -8.64
N LEU A 155 -24.29 -32.66 -9.74
CA LEU A 155 -24.31 -33.67 -10.79
C LEU A 155 -23.28 -33.30 -11.87
N PRO A 156 -22.45 -34.25 -12.34
CA PRO A 156 -21.57 -34.01 -13.48
C PRO A 156 -22.42 -33.94 -14.76
N THR A 157 -22.87 -32.73 -15.12
CA THR A 157 -23.65 -32.50 -16.34
C THR A 157 -22.98 -31.48 -17.24
N GLY A 158 -22.87 -31.78 -18.54
CA GLY A 158 -22.37 -30.87 -19.56
C GLY A 158 -21.43 -31.56 -20.55
N PRO A 159 -21.28 -31.03 -21.78
CA PRO A 159 -20.25 -31.50 -22.69
C PRO A 159 -18.88 -31.22 -22.07
N GLY A 160 -18.10 -32.28 -21.83
CA GLY A 160 -16.74 -32.15 -21.31
C GLY A 160 -15.84 -31.33 -22.24
N LEU A 161 -14.72 -30.85 -21.71
CA LEU A 161 -13.71 -30.14 -22.50
C LEU A 161 -13.11 -31.07 -23.58
N PRO A 162 -12.70 -30.54 -24.75
CA PRO A 162 -11.98 -31.33 -25.74
C PRO A 162 -10.63 -31.84 -25.17
N PRO A 163 -10.03 -32.89 -25.76
CA PRO A 163 -8.74 -33.43 -25.33
C PRO A 163 -7.69 -32.31 -25.16
N PRO A 164 -6.86 -32.33 -24.10
CA PRO A 164 -6.41 -33.50 -23.32
C PRO A 164 -7.26 -33.83 -22.07
N SER A 165 -8.39 -33.16 -21.85
CA SER A 165 -9.29 -33.49 -20.74
C SER A 165 -9.86 -34.90 -20.91
N GLN A 166 -9.44 -35.84 -20.07
CA GLN A 166 -9.95 -37.20 -20.04
C GLN A 166 -11.31 -37.21 -19.32
N PRO A 167 -12.43 -37.59 -19.97
CA PRO A 167 -13.69 -37.77 -19.29
C PRO A 167 -13.62 -38.98 -18.33
N SER A 168 -14.39 -38.90 -17.25
CA SER A 168 -14.64 -40.06 -16.38
C SER A 168 -15.23 -41.20 -17.19
N PHE A 169 -14.85 -42.43 -16.84
CA PHE A 169 -15.53 -43.60 -17.35
C PHE A 169 -16.93 -43.69 -16.73
N ASP A 170 -17.88 -44.21 -17.51
CA ASP A 170 -19.27 -44.40 -17.09
C ASP A 170 -19.33 -45.22 -15.79
N GLY A 171 -19.92 -44.64 -14.74
CA GLY A 171 -20.03 -45.25 -13.42
C GLY A 171 -18.78 -45.13 -12.53
N MET A 172 -17.74 -44.40 -12.97
CA MET A 172 -16.54 -44.06 -12.19
C MET A 172 -16.38 -42.54 -12.03
N GLU A 173 -17.48 -41.82 -11.96
CA GLU A 173 -17.49 -40.38 -11.68
C GLU A 173 -17.12 -40.12 -10.21
N PRO A 174 -16.13 -39.25 -9.93
CA PRO A 174 -15.81 -38.86 -8.56
C PRO A 174 -16.97 -38.08 -7.93
N ASP A 175 -17.18 -38.24 -6.62
CA ASP A 175 -18.15 -37.45 -5.87
C ASP A 175 -17.69 -35.99 -5.78
N LEU A 176 -18.56 -35.04 -6.11
CA LEU A 176 -18.23 -33.61 -6.16
C LEU A 176 -18.71 -32.91 -4.87
N PRO A 177 -17.91 -32.01 -4.25
CA PRO A 177 -16.64 -31.45 -4.70
C PRO A 177 -15.43 -32.28 -4.21
N ALA A 178 -14.78 -33.00 -5.11
CA ALA A 178 -13.52 -33.67 -4.81
C ALA A 178 -12.35 -32.69 -4.98
N THR A 179 -11.78 -32.25 -3.86
CA THR A 179 -10.36 -31.85 -3.82
C THR A 179 -9.55 -33.04 -3.35
N GLU A 180 -8.96 -33.82 -4.26
CA GLU A 180 -7.57 -34.31 -4.14
C GLU A 180 -7.07 -35.03 -5.39
N LYS A 181 -5.87 -34.61 -5.81
CA LYS A 181 -4.83 -35.19 -6.70
C LYS A 181 -5.22 -35.93 -7.99
#